data_AF-A0A6P0R8Z0-F1
#
_entry.id   AF-A0A6P0R8Z0-F1
#
_cell.length_a   1.000
_cell.length_b   1.000
_cell.length_c   1.000
_cell.angle_alpha   90.00
_cell.angle_beta   90.00
_cell.angle_gamma   90.00
#
_symmetry.space_group_name_H-M   'P 1'
#
loop_
_entity.id
_entity.type
_entity.pdbx_description
1 polymer ?
#
loop_
_entity_poly.entity_id
_entity_poly.type
_entity_poly.pdbx_seq_one_letter_code
_entity_poly.pdbx_strand_id
1 'polypeptide(L)'
;MTREFPLQLDVIQLETELGSCQTLAITFTQPQDLIKPIILSQLKSIIPEDLDFNQGVILYGASPNWLYGYLVKCCRNAPWIACYDVRTQKAVVVKSNFQTLAVGDTISVIFNRTPGMAILIGGPPDSGKSVFSYALRRSLFEKDKKLKVFIQRANWDGEGNWVEEMSDRQVAKRLKDDNTVPVHKLGKEMMNSYFGYHAKAIKNIRDVMDIVLVDIGGMVQEEKKPILEQCSHYVIISRCQEEVGKWHDFCRGLNPAIVIHSVLEEKLVRLENEDYLEVVAGRWITGETVRVPDIIVEKVLSCCRGVRE
;
A
#
# COMPACT_ATOMS: atom_id res chain seq x y z
N MET A 1 -24.41 -20.47 -10.05
CA MET A 1 -23.72 -19.54 -9.11
C MET A 1 -23.58 -18.21 -9.82
N THR A 2 -24.42 -17.24 -9.47
CA THR A 2 -24.23 -15.84 -9.87
C THR A 2 -22.88 -15.38 -9.32
N ARG A 3 -21.92 -15.08 -10.19
CA ARG A 3 -20.65 -14.49 -9.76
C ARG A 3 -20.97 -13.13 -9.17
N GLU A 4 -20.67 -12.94 -7.88
CA GLU A 4 -20.76 -11.63 -7.23
C GLU A 4 -19.92 -10.62 -8.03
N PHE A 5 -20.43 -9.40 -8.15
CA PHE A 5 -19.75 -8.35 -8.88
C PHE A 5 -18.48 -7.96 -8.11
N PRO A 6 -17.29 -7.92 -8.75
CA PRO A 6 -15.99 -7.87 -8.05
C PRO A 6 -15.67 -6.49 -7.45
N LEU A 7 -16.56 -5.52 -7.61
CA LEU A 7 -16.38 -4.13 -7.25
C LEU A 7 -17.61 -3.63 -6.49
N GLN A 8 -17.39 -2.87 -5.44
CA GLN A 8 -18.40 -2.15 -4.70
C GLN A 8 -18.08 -0.65 -4.78
N LEU A 9 -19.12 0.15 -4.99
CA LEU A 9 -19.05 1.60 -4.92
C LEU A 9 -19.93 2.07 -3.77
N ASP A 10 -19.36 2.84 -2.86
CA ASP A 10 -20.07 3.37 -1.70
C ASP A 10 -19.93 4.89 -1.67
N VAL A 11 -21.01 5.60 -1.31
CA VAL A 11 -20.93 7.04 -1.02
C VAL A 11 -20.56 7.20 0.45
N ILE A 12 -19.40 7.81 0.69
CA ILE A 12 -18.94 8.20 2.02
C ILE A 12 -18.75 9.70 2.08
N GLN A 13 -18.60 10.25 3.29
CA GLN A 13 -18.23 11.65 3.48
C GLN A 13 -16.77 11.75 3.92
N LEU A 14 -16.02 12.63 3.27
CA LEU A 14 -14.68 13.01 3.70
C LEU A 14 -14.71 14.46 4.19
N GLU A 15 -14.18 14.70 5.38
CA GLU A 15 -13.98 16.05 5.89
C GLU A 15 -12.83 16.72 5.16
N THR A 16 -13.05 17.94 4.70
CA THR A 16 -12.06 18.71 3.92
C THR A 16 -12.00 20.16 4.40
N GLU A 17 -11.02 20.90 3.89
CA GLU A 17 -10.95 22.36 4.11
C GLU A 17 -12.14 23.13 3.51
N LEU A 18 -12.91 22.52 2.60
CA LEU A 18 -14.14 23.07 2.03
C LEU A 18 -15.41 22.60 2.78
N GLY A 19 -15.24 21.85 3.87
CA GLY A 19 -16.32 21.17 4.59
C GLY A 19 -16.47 19.70 4.18
N SER A 20 -17.55 19.08 4.64
CA SER A 20 -17.86 17.67 4.35
C SER A 20 -18.17 17.49 2.87
N CYS A 21 -17.38 16.67 2.18
CA CYS A 21 -17.49 16.41 0.76
C CYS A 21 -17.88 14.95 0.49
N GLN A 22 -18.91 14.75 -0.34
CA GLN A 22 -19.25 13.40 -0.78
C GLN A 22 -18.10 12.78 -1.57
N THR A 23 -17.92 11.48 -1.35
CA THR A 23 -16.80 10.73 -1.88
C THR A 23 -17.31 9.37 -2.35
N LEU A 24 -17.07 9.06 -3.62
CA LEU A 24 -17.32 7.76 -4.20
C LEU A 24 -16.11 6.85 -3.91
N ALA A 25 -16.28 5.97 -2.93
CA ALA A 25 -15.27 5.01 -2.50
C ALA A 25 -15.34 3.74 -3.36
N ILE A 26 -14.18 3.28 -3.83
CA ILE A 26 -14.00 2.13 -4.71
C ILE A 26 -13.39 0.99 -3.89
N THR A 27 -14.15 -0.08 -3.69
CA THR A 27 -13.71 -1.26 -2.94
C THR A 27 -13.78 -2.50 -3.82
N PHE A 28 -12.69 -3.24 -3.96
CA PHE A 28 -12.72 -4.54 -4.63
C PHE A 28 -13.08 -5.63 -3.62
N THR A 29 -14.13 -6.38 -3.92
CA THR A 29 -14.56 -7.54 -3.11
C THR A 29 -13.64 -8.74 -3.33
N GLN A 30 -12.91 -8.74 -4.45
CA GLN A 30 -11.91 -9.73 -4.85
C GLN A 30 -10.61 -9.03 -5.27
N PRO A 31 -9.87 -8.38 -4.36
CA PRO A 31 -8.68 -7.59 -4.70
C PRO A 31 -7.50 -8.44 -5.20
N GLN A 32 -7.66 -9.77 -5.24
CA GLN A 32 -6.64 -10.72 -5.66
C GLN A 32 -6.66 -10.98 -7.17
N ASP A 33 -7.77 -10.65 -7.85
CA ASP A 33 -7.92 -10.86 -9.29
C ASP A 33 -7.78 -9.55 -10.04
N LEU A 34 -7.03 -9.60 -11.15
CA LEU A 34 -6.97 -8.48 -12.08
C LEU A 34 -8.35 -8.22 -12.66
N ILE A 35 -8.88 -7.04 -12.37
CA ILE A 35 -10.17 -6.62 -12.89
C ILE A 35 -10.04 -6.36 -14.39
N LYS A 36 -10.97 -6.93 -15.16
CA LYS A 36 -10.98 -6.81 -16.62
C LYS A 36 -11.92 -5.68 -17.06
N PRO A 37 -11.59 -4.90 -18.10
CA PRO A 37 -12.44 -3.80 -18.58
C PRO A 37 -13.88 -4.20 -18.98
N ILE A 38 -14.15 -5.49 -19.19
CA ILE A 38 -15.51 -5.98 -19.46
C ILE A 38 -16.52 -5.58 -18.38
N ILE A 39 -16.06 -5.36 -17.13
CA ILE A 39 -16.91 -4.91 -16.02
C ILE A 39 -17.56 -3.55 -16.30
N LEU A 40 -16.94 -2.69 -17.13
CA LEU A 40 -17.43 -1.35 -17.43
C LEU A 40 -18.87 -1.35 -17.98
N SER A 41 -19.23 -2.40 -18.72
CA SER A 41 -20.58 -2.57 -19.27
C SER A 41 -21.67 -2.71 -18.19
N GLN A 42 -21.30 -3.20 -17.01
CA GLN A 42 -22.19 -3.46 -15.88
C GLN A 42 -22.11 -2.35 -14.83
N LEU A 43 -21.17 -1.40 -14.95
CA LEU A 43 -20.96 -0.38 -13.92
C LEU A 43 -22.10 0.62 -13.77
N LYS A 44 -22.87 0.87 -14.83
CA LYS A 44 -23.98 1.84 -14.73
C LYS A 44 -25.02 1.43 -13.69
N SER A 45 -25.23 0.13 -13.48
CA SER A 45 -26.22 -0.38 -12.53
C SER A 45 -25.73 -0.42 -11.08
N ILE A 46 -24.47 -0.03 -10.81
CA ILE A 46 -23.92 -0.02 -9.45
C ILE A 46 -23.51 1.36 -8.97
N ILE A 47 -23.72 2.40 -9.78
CA ILE A 47 -23.53 3.78 -9.31
C ILE A 47 -24.58 3.98 -8.20
N PRO A 48 -24.18 4.35 -6.98
CA PRO A 48 -25.12 4.49 -5.88
C PRO A 48 -26.16 5.57 -6.18
N GLU A 49 -27.43 5.28 -5.87
CA GLU A 49 -28.56 6.21 -6.11
C GLU A 49 -28.49 7.45 -5.22
N ASP A 50 -27.79 7.36 -4.09
CA ASP A 50 -27.55 8.44 -3.12
C ASP A 50 -26.40 9.38 -3.51
N LEU A 51 -25.73 9.15 -4.65
CA LEU A 51 -24.72 10.06 -5.18
C LEU A 51 -25.37 11.34 -5.76
N ASP A 52 -25.13 12.48 -5.13
CA ASP A 52 -25.78 13.74 -5.48
C ASP A 52 -24.97 14.55 -6.51
N PHE A 53 -25.41 14.59 -7.76
CA PHE A 53 -24.73 15.35 -8.82
C PHE A 53 -24.90 16.88 -8.72
N ASN A 54 -25.57 17.42 -7.69
CA ASN A 54 -25.56 18.85 -7.40
C ASN A 54 -24.38 19.27 -6.51
N GLN A 55 -23.68 18.29 -5.92
CA GLN A 55 -22.49 18.49 -5.09
C GLN A 55 -21.24 17.99 -5.83
N GLY A 56 -20.07 18.49 -5.45
CA GLY A 56 -18.81 17.99 -5.99
C GLY A 56 -18.52 16.56 -5.53
N VAL A 57 -17.77 15.79 -6.32
CA VAL A 57 -17.51 14.36 -6.04
C VAL A 57 -16.01 14.11 -5.92
N ILE A 58 -15.59 13.49 -4.82
CA ILE A 58 -14.24 12.96 -4.68
C ILE A 58 -14.24 11.47 -5.04
N LEU A 59 -13.31 11.03 -5.88
CA LEU A 59 -13.07 9.61 -6.17
C LEU A 59 -11.96 9.09 -5.27
N TYR A 60 -12.19 7.97 -4.59
CA TYR A 60 -11.23 7.37 -3.66
C TYR A 60 -11.18 5.85 -3.79
N GLY A 61 -9.98 5.28 -3.81
CA GLY A 61 -9.76 3.83 -3.71
C GLY A 61 -8.67 3.34 -4.67
N ALA A 62 -8.01 2.23 -4.34
CA ALA A 62 -7.00 1.65 -5.20
C ALA A 62 -7.69 0.99 -6.40
N SER A 63 -7.47 1.49 -7.62
CA SER A 63 -8.14 1.01 -8.82
C SER A 63 -7.36 1.33 -10.10
N PRO A 64 -7.52 0.55 -11.19
CA PRO A 64 -6.93 0.87 -12.49
C PRO A 64 -7.34 2.25 -13.03
N ASN A 65 -6.43 2.90 -13.74
CA ASN A 65 -6.63 4.23 -14.33
C ASN A 65 -7.86 4.29 -15.27
N TRP A 66 -8.13 3.22 -16.03
CA TRP A 66 -9.29 3.17 -16.92
C TRP A 66 -10.62 3.21 -16.17
N LEU A 67 -10.67 2.69 -14.93
CA LEU A 67 -11.89 2.76 -14.12
C LEU A 67 -12.10 4.18 -13.60
N TYR A 68 -11.03 4.85 -13.16
CA TYR A 68 -11.08 6.28 -12.81
C TYR A 68 -11.60 7.12 -13.99
N GLY A 69 -11.08 6.92 -15.20
CA GLY A 69 -11.57 7.62 -16.39
C GLY A 69 -13.06 7.37 -16.67
N TYR A 70 -13.52 6.14 -16.46
CA TYR A 70 -14.94 5.80 -16.59
C TYR A 70 -15.81 6.47 -15.50
N LEU A 71 -15.37 6.47 -14.25
CA LEU A 71 -16.10 7.08 -13.12
C LEU A 71 -16.17 8.60 -13.25
N VAL A 72 -15.10 9.26 -13.69
CA VAL A 72 -15.10 10.69 -14.04
C VAL A 72 -16.16 10.98 -15.10
N LYS A 73 -16.26 10.14 -16.14
CA LYS A 73 -17.30 10.28 -17.17
C LYS A 73 -18.70 10.09 -16.59
N CYS A 74 -18.90 9.14 -15.67
CA CYS A 74 -20.18 8.92 -15.02
C CYS A 74 -20.60 10.09 -14.13
N CYS A 75 -19.64 10.71 -13.44
CA CYS A 75 -19.88 11.84 -12.54
C CYS A 75 -19.85 13.20 -13.24
N ARG A 76 -19.82 13.26 -14.59
CA ARG A 76 -19.61 14.51 -15.37
C ARG A 76 -20.57 15.66 -15.04
N ASN A 77 -21.77 15.33 -14.54
CA ASN A 77 -22.79 16.30 -14.19
C ASN A 77 -22.53 16.98 -12.83
N ALA A 78 -21.69 16.40 -11.96
CA ALA A 78 -21.26 17.03 -10.72
C ALA A 78 -20.58 18.38 -11.01
N PRO A 79 -20.70 19.42 -10.17
CA PRO A 79 -20.06 20.72 -10.40
C PRO A 79 -18.55 20.59 -10.62
N TRP A 80 -17.89 19.78 -9.78
CA TRP A 80 -16.49 19.42 -9.90
C TRP A 80 -16.25 17.96 -9.49
N ILE A 81 -15.13 17.40 -9.95
CA ILE A 81 -14.70 16.04 -9.64
C ILE A 81 -13.22 16.09 -9.26
N ALA A 82 -12.85 15.44 -8.17
CA ALA A 82 -11.47 15.33 -7.72
C ALA A 82 -11.07 13.87 -7.46
N CYS A 83 -9.78 13.55 -7.62
CA CYS A 83 -9.23 12.22 -7.30
C CYS A 83 -8.36 12.33 -6.05
N TYR A 84 -8.66 11.53 -5.03
CA TYR A 84 -7.94 11.56 -3.77
C TYR A 84 -6.65 10.72 -3.79
N ASP A 85 -5.51 11.34 -3.45
CA ASP A 85 -4.22 10.67 -3.28
C ASP A 85 -3.85 10.59 -1.80
N VAL A 86 -3.86 9.37 -1.26
CA VAL A 86 -3.52 9.09 0.15
C VAL A 86 -2.10 9.48 0.53
N ARG A 87 -1.17 9.56 -0.43
CA ARG A 87 0.24 9.93 -0.18
C ARG A 87 0.38 11.41 0.09
N THR A 88 -0.51 12.23 -0.48
CA THR A 88 -0.48 13.69 -0.32
C THR A 88 -1.59 14.20 0.60
N GLN A 89 -2.56 13.36 0.97
CA GLN A 89 -3.79 13.73 1.66
C GLN A 89 -4.58 14.84 0.93
N LYS A 90 -4.49 14.83 -0.39
CA LYS A 90 -5.13 15.84 -1.24
C LYS A 90 -5.99 15.19 -2.30
N ALA A 91 -7.17 15.77 -2.53
CA ALA A 91 -7.98 15.49 -3.68
C ALA A 91 -7.64 16.48 -4.80
N VAL A 92 -7.13 15.98 -5.92
CA VAL A 92 -6.75 16.80 -7.07
C VAL A 92 -7.94 16.93 -8.00
N VAL A 93 -8.36 18.16 -8.28
CA VAL A 93 -9.50 18.45 -9.16
C VAL A 93 -9.14 18.09 -10.60
N VAL A 94 -9.91 17.17 -11.20
CA VAL A 94 -9.70 16.68 -12.57
C VAL A 94 -10.75 17.21 -13.55
N LYS A 95 -11.86 17.72 -13.03
CA LYS A 95 -12.92 18.38 -13.80
C LYS A 95 -13.57 19.44 -12.92
N SER A 96 -13.88 20.60 -13.48
CA SER A 96 -14.66 21.63 -12.79
C SER A 96 -15.46 22.47 -13.77
N ASN A 97 -16.68 22.83 -13.37
CA ASN A 97 -17.50 23.86 -13.98
C ASN A 97 -17.61 25.10 -13.06
N PHE A 98 -16.84 25.14 -11.97
CA PHE A 98 -16.86 26.20 -10.97
C PHE A 98 -15.67 27.13 -11.16
N GLN A 99 -15.89 28.45 -11.16
CA GLN A 99 -14.82 29.42 -11.46
C GLN A 99 -13.74 29.48 -10.38
N THR A 100 -14.08 29.23 -9.11
CA THR A 100 -13.14 29.35 -7.99
C THR A 100 -12.40 28.06 -7.65
N LEU A 101 -12.65 26.98 -8.39
CA LEU A 101 -11.98 25.70 -8.21
C LEU A 101 -11.60 25.15 -9.59
N ALA A 102 -10.34 25.33 -9.98
CA ALA A 102 -9.83 24.97 -11.30
C ALA A 102 -9.29 23.53 -11.35
N VAL A 103 -9.14 23.00 -12.56
CA VAL A 103 -8.45 21.71 -12.77
C VAL A 103 -6.99 21.85 -12.33
N GLY A 104 -6.52 20.90 -11.52
CA GLY A 104 -5.19 20.92 -10.91
C GLY A 104 -5.17 21.47 -9.47
N ASP A 105 -6.22 22.18 -9.04
CA ASP A 105 -6.34 22.61 -7.65
C ASP A 105 -6.42 21.39 -6.73
N THR A 106 -5.98 21.57 -5.49
CA THR A 106 -5.97 20.51 -4.49
C THR A 106 -6.85 20.88 -3.31
N ILE A 107 -7.71 19.96 -2.91
CA ILE A 107 -8.53 20.05 -1.71
C ILE A 107 -7.87 19.19 -0.61
N SER A 108 -7.50 19.79 0.50
CA SER A 108 -6.93 19.05 1.64
C SER A 108 -8.00 18.22 2.34
N VAL A 109 -7.74 16.93 2.54
CA VAL A 109 -8.62 16.02 3.29
C VAL A 109 -8.10 15.87 4.71
N ILE A 110 -9.00 15.95 5.68
CA ILE A 110 -8.68 15.98 7.11
C ILE A 110 -9.10 14.66 7.74
N PHE A 111 -8.16 13.99 8.43
CA PHE A 111 -8.43 12.78 9.20
C PHE A 111 -8.18 13.06 10.68
N ASN A 112 -9.18 12.78 11.51
CA ASN A 112 -9.05 12.86 12.96
C ASN A 112 -9.08 11.44 13.55
N ARG A 113 -7.99 10.70 13.36
CA ARG A 113 -7.79 9.36 13.94
C ARG A 113 -6.34 9.18 14.36
N THR A 114 -6.11 8.23 15.26
CA THR A 114 -4.75 7.77 15.56
C THR A 114 -4.12 7.18 14.28
N PRO A 115 -2.89 7.59 13.93
CA PRO A 115 -2.18 7.04 12.78
C PRO A 115 -2.03 5.53 12.89
N GLY A 116 -2.35 4.83 11.80
CA GLY A 116 -2.20 3.38 11.69
C GLY A 116 -0.78 2.88 11.90
N MET A 117 -0.66 1.58 12.07
CA MET A 117 0.63 0.92 12.26
C MET A 117 1.44 0.96 10.96
N ALA A 118 2.70 1.34 11.03
CA ALA A 118 3.64 1.20 9.91
C ALA A 118 4.71 0.17 10.25
N ILE A 119 4.86 -0.83 9.39
CA ILE A 119 5.82 -1.93 9.52
C ILE A 119 6.87 -1.78 8.42
N LEU A 120 8.12 -1.55 8.82
CA LEU A 120 9.26 -1.59 7.90
C LEU A 120 9.58 -3.05 7.53
N ILE A 121 9.72 -3.34 6.25
CA ILE A 121 10.13 -4.66 5.73
C ILE A 121 11.61 -4.57 5.32
N GLY A 122 12.47 -5.04 6.22
CA GLY A 122 13.92 -5.00 6.09
C GLY A 122 14.51 -6.35 5.68
N GLY A 123 15.75 -6.32 5.20
CA GLY A 123 16.50 -7.51 4.84
C GLY A 123 17.38 -7.33 3.60
N PRO A 124 18.48 -8.09 3.47
CA PRO A 124 19.41 -7.94 2.36
C PRO A 124 18.76 -8.21 1.00
N PRO A 125 19.38 -7.81 -0.12
CA PRO A 125 18.85 -8.06 -1.46
C PRO A 125 18.53 -9.55 -1.69
N ASP A 126 17.47 -9.81 -2.48
CA ASP A 126 17.04 -11.17 -2.84
C ASP A 126 16.70 -12.08 -1.65
N SER A 127 16.14 -11.51 -0.57
CA SER A 127 15.66 -12.27 0.59
C SER A 127 14.17 -12.63 0.56
N GLY A 128 13.44 -12.15 -0.46
CA GLY A 128 11.99 -12.38 -0.56
C GLY A 128 11.11 -11.27 0.03
N LYS A 129 11.64 -10.06 0.27
CA LYS A 129 10.89 -8.90 0.82
C LYS A 129 9.61 -8.57 0.04
N SER A 130 9.71 -8.47 -1.28
CA SER A 130 8.57 -8.14 -2.16
C SER A 130 7.51 -9.23 -2.15
N VAL A 131 7.95 -10.50 -2.20
CA VAL A 131 7.09 -11.69 -2.11
C VAL A 131 6.37 -11.73 -0.77
N PHE A 132 7.12 -11.55 0.33
CA PHE A 132 6.58 -11.52 1.68
C PHE A 132 5.56 -10.40 1.86
N SER A 133 5.88 -9.17 1.47
CA SER A 133 4.98 -8.01 1.63
C SER A 133 3.67 -8.21 0.87
N TYR A 134 3.74 -8.76 -0.34
CA TYR A 134 2.58 -9.09 -1.15
C TYR A 134 1.73 -10.20 -0.52
N ALA A 135 2.36 -11.31 -0.13
CA ALA A 135 1.70 -12.45 0.51
C ALA A 135 1.08 -12.08 1.87
N LEU A 136 1.76 -11.23 2.65
CA LEU A 136 1.26 -10.73 3.94
C LEU A 136 0.03 -9.84 3.74
N ARG A 137 0.07 -8.89 2.81
CA ARG A 137 -1.11 -8.06 2.48
C ARG A 137 -2.31 -8.92 2.11
N ARG A 138 -2.11 -9.96 1.27
CA ARG A 138 -3.18 -10.89 0.88
C ARG A 138 -3.74 -11.64 2.08
N SER A 139 -2.86 -12.20 2.91
CA SER A 139 -3.27 -13.01 4.07
C SER A 139 -4.01 -12.16 5.12
N LEU A 140 -3.58 -10.91 5.33
CA LEU A 140 -4.28 -9.96 6.21
C LEU A 140 -5.67 -9.61 5.70
N PHE A 141 -5.82 -9.35 4.40
CA PHE A 141 -7.13 -9.06 3.79
C PHE A 141 -8.08 -10.27 3.86
N GLU A 142 -7.57 -11.49 3.66
CA GLU A 142 -8.38 -12.71 3.81
C GLU A 142 -8.84 -12.93 5.25
N LYS A 143 -8.00 -12.58 6.23
CA LYS A 143 -8.31 -12.72 7.65
C LYS A 143 -9.33 -11.68 8.13
N ASP A 144 -9.22 -10.44 7.65
CA ASP A 144 -10.18 -9.37 7.93
C ASP A 144 -10.34 -8.44 6.72
N LYS A 145 -11.48 -8.58 6.01
CA LYS A 145 -11.81 -7.78 4.82
C LYS A 145 -11.98 -6.28 5.13
N LYS A 146 -12.18 -5.90 6.39
CA LYS A 146 -12.33 -4.49 6.80
C LYS A 146 -10.98 -3.82 7.04
N LEU A 147 -9.91 -4.61 7.21
CA LEU A 147 -8.59 -4.10 7.51
C LEU A 147 -7.98 -3.39 6.29
N LYS A 148 -7.70 -2.10 6.43
CA LYS A 148 -7.10 -1.29 5.35
C LYS A 148 -5.58 -1.45 5.36
N VAL A 149 -5.07 -2.28 4.45
CA VAL A 149 -3.63 -2.55 4.32
C VAL A 149 -3.06 -1.95 3.03
N PHE A 150 -2.01 -1.15 3.15
CA PHE A 150 -1.33 -0.51 2.03
C PHE A 150 0.15 -0.89 1.98
N ILE A 151 0.67 -1.21 0.79
CA ILE A 151 2.11 -1.42 0.58
C ILE A 151 2.68 -0.13 -0.01
N GLN A 152 3.52 0.55 0.77
CA GLN A 152 4.30 1.68 0.29
C GLN A 152 5.68 1.19 -0.14
N ARG A 153 5.91 1.15 -1.45
CA ARG A 153 7.23 0.95 -2.05
C ARG A 153 8.01 2.25 -1.96
N ALA A 154 9.04 2.28 -1.14
CA ALA A 154 9.99 3.37 -0.95
C ALA A 154 11.40 2.93 -1.39
N ASN A 155 11.43 2.17 -2.49
CA ASN A 155 12.61 1.69 -3.19
C ASN A 155 12.59 2.18 -4.66
N TRP A 156 13.78 2.20 -5.26
CA TRP A 156 14.07 2.79 -6.56
C TRP A 156 14.47 1.74 -7.62
N ASP A 157 14.24 0.47 -7.32
CA ASP A 157 14.65 -0.70 -8.12
C ASP A 157 13.66 -1.00 -9.27
N GLY A 158 12.88 0.02 -9.67
CA GLY A 158 11.85 -0.11 -10.70
C GLY A 158 10.66 -0.99 -10.31
N GLU A 159 10.64 -1.53 -9.08
CA GLU A 159 9.55 -2.39 -8.63
C GLU A 159 8.29 -1.58 -8.29
N GLY A 160 7.15 -2.22 -8.50
CA GLY A 160 5.87 -1.82 -7.92
C GLY A 160 5.05 -3.07 -7.60
N ASN A 161 3.88 -2.87 -6.98
CA ASN A 161 2.97 -4.00 -6.67
C ASN A 161 2.56 -4.77 -7.94
N TRP A 162 2.55 -4.08 -9.09
CA TRP A 162 2.28 -4.66 -10.40
C TRP A 162 3.25 -5.79 -10.79
N VAL A 163 4.50 -5.79 -10.30
CA VAL A 163 5.48 -6.86 -10.61
C VAL A 163 4.97 -8.21 -10.09
N GLU A 164 4.38 -8.22 -8.90
CA GLU A 164 3.83 -9.43 -8.28
C GLU A 164 2.46 -9.80 -8.87
N GLU A 165 1.65 -8.79 -9.22
CA GLU A 165 0.29 -8.94 -9.77
C GLU A 165 0.25 -9.37 -11.25
N MET A 166 1.29 -9.08 -12.03
CA MET A 166 1.34 -9.43 -13.45
C MET A 166 1.52 -10.93 -13.67
N SER A 167 0.65 -11.52 -14.50
CA SER A 167 0.77 -12.91 -14.91
C SER A 167 1.96 -13.15 -15.85
N ASP A 168 2.28 -12.19 -16.72
CA ASP A 168 3.42 -12.25 -17.62
C ASP A 168 4.69 -11.79 -16.91
N ARG A 169 5.47 -12.77 -16.43
CA ARG A 169 6.71 -12.53 -15.68
C ARG A 169 7.84 -11.98 -16.53
N GLN A 170 7.87 -12.28 -17.83
CA GLN A 170 8.91 -11.75 -18.72
C GLN A 170 8.70 -10.25 -18.96
N VAL A 171 7.44 -9.86 -19.22
CA VAL A 171 7.09 -8.45 -19.35
C VAL A 171 7.29 -7.73 -18.01
N ALA A 172 6.88 -8.33 -16.90
CA ALA A 172 7.06 -7.72 -15.59
C ALA A 172 8.54 -7.45 -15.28
N LYS A 173 9.40 -8.43 -15.54
CA LYS A 173 10.86 -8.30 -15.38
C LYS A 173 11.43 -7.20 -16.29
N ARG A 174 11.09 -7.22 -17.59
CA ARG A 174 11.56 -6.20 -18.53
C ARG A 174 11.17 -4.79 -18.09
N LEU A 175 9.90 -4.58 -17.73
CA LEU A 175 9.43 -3.28 -17.26
C LEU A 175 10.15 -2.84 -15.97
N LYS A 176 10.46 -3.76 -15.06
CA LYS A 176 11.20 -3.44 -13.83
C LYS A 176 12.61 -2.97 -14.19
N ASP A 177 13.28 -3.71 -15.06
CA ASP A 177 14.64 -3.40 -15.51
C ASP A 177 14.65 -2.04 -16.24
N ASP A 178 13.69 -1.79 -17.13
CA ASP A 178 13.54 -0.53 -17.89
C ASP A 178 13.26 0.70 -16.99
N ASN A 179 12.61 0.49 -15.84
CA ASN A 179 12.24 1.56 -14.89
C ASN A 179 13.19 1.64 -13.68
N THR A 180 14.25 0.84 -13.63
CA THR A 180 15.23 0.91 -12.54
C THR A 180 16.07 2.17 -12.68
N VAL A 181 15.98 3.06 -11.70
CA VAL A 181 16.80 4.30 -11.67
C VAL A 181 17.83 4.18 -10.55
N PRO A 182 19.14 4.21 -10.85
CA PRO A 182 20.19 4.16 -9.85
C PRO A 182 20.34 5.53 -9.17
N VAL A 183 19.36 5.92 -8.38
CA VAL A 183 19.25 7.23 -7.70
C VAL A 183 20.45 7.50 -6.77
N HIS A 184 21.17 6.47 -6.29
CA HIS A 184 22.47 6.64 -5.59
C HIS A 184 23.52 7.36 -6.45
N LYS A 185 23.43 7.27 -7.78
CA LYS A 185 24.33 7.95 -8.72
C LYS A 185 23.93 9.39 -8.99
N LEU A 186 22.73 9.79 -8.57
CA LEU A 186 22.16 11.12 -8.83
C LEU A 186 22.44 12.11 -7.68
N GLY A 187 23.16 11.68 -6.64
CA GLY A 187 23.67 12.54 -5.57
C GLY A 187 22.80 12.58 -4.31
N LYS A 188 23.43 13.00 -3.21
CA LYS A 188 22.84 12.95 -1.86
C LYS A 188 21.60 13.82 -1.69
N GLU A 189 21.56 14.99 -2.33
CA GLU A 189 20.40 15.89 -2.27
C GLU A 189 19.13 15.24 -2.83
N MET A 190 19.26 14.55 -3.96
CA MET A 190 18.13 13.88 -4.57
C MET A 190 17.69 12.65 -3.74
N MET A 191 18.64 11.90 -3.17
CA MET A 191 18.31 10.84 -2.20
C MET A 191 17.53 11.37 -1.00
N ASN A 192 17.97 12.48 -0.42
CA ASN A 192 17.29 13.12 0.71
C ASN A 192 15.88 13.57 0.35
N SER A 193 15.70 14.22 -0.81
CA SER A 193 14.38 14.63 -1.31
C SER A 193 13.46 13.43 -1.54
N TYR A 194 13.98 12.36 -2.14
CA TYR A 194 13.27 11.12 -2.41
C TYR A 194 12.78 10.44 -1.12
N PHE A 195 13.67 10.20 -0.16
CA PHE A 195 13.29 9.56 1.09
C PHE A 195 12.46 10.49 1.99
N GLY A 196 12.64 11.81 1.88
CA GLY A 196 11.77 12.81 2.52
C GLY A 196 10.35 12.78 1.96
N TYR A 197 10.19 12.64 0.64
CA TYR A 197 8.88 12.43 0.01
C TYR A 197 8.22 11.16 0.53
N HIS A 198 8.94 10.04 0.57
CA HIS A 198 8.41 8.78 1.07
C HIS A 198 8.06 8.82 2.55
N ALA A 199 8.87 9.48 3.39
CA ALA A 199 8.54 9.70 4.79
C ALA A 199 7.21 10.46 4.93
N LYS A 200 7.04 11.59 4.21
CA LYS A 200 5.78 12.34 4.20
C LYS A 200 4.61 11.49 3.70
N ALA A 201 4.82 10.70 2.65
CA ALA A 201 3.81 9.80 2.12
C ALA A 201 3.39 8.74 3.15
N ILE A 202 4.34 8.09 3.83
CA ILE A 202 4.04 7.09 4.87
C ILE A 202 3.25 7.73 6.00
N LYS A 203 3.68 8.89 6.49
CA LYS A 203 2.94 9.65 7.50
C LYS A 203 1.47 9.85 7.07
N ASN A 204 1.28 10.36 5.85
CA ASN A 204 -0.03 10.65 5.30
C ASN A 204 -0.91 9.40 5.11
N ILE A 205 -0.32 8.29 4.63
CA ILE A 205 -1.03 7.02 4.42
C ILE A 205 -1.50 6.45 5.77
N ARG A 206 -0.72 6.60 6.84
CA ARG A 206 -1.08 6.09 8.18
C ARG A 206 -2.36 6.73 8.72
N ASP A 207 -2.70 7.95 8.34
CA ASP A 207 -3.96 8.58 8.79
C ASP A 207 -5.20 8.00 8.08
N VAL A 208 -5.00 7.20 7.03
CA VAL A 208 -6.07 6.58 6.23
C VAL A 208 -6.13 5.07 6.44
N MET A 209 -4.96 4.44 6.51
CA MET A 209 -4.77 3.00 6.53
C MET A 209 -4.57 2.48 7.95
N ASP A 210 -4.92 1.22 8.15
CA ASP A 210 -4.74 0.55 9.42
C ASP A 210 -3.33 -0.02 9.58
N ILE A 211 -2.80 -0.55 8.47
CA ILE A 211 -1.45 -1.10 8.38
C ILE A 211 -0.79 -0.59 7.10
N VAL A 212 0.40 -0.03 7.23
CA VAL A 212 1.28 0.34 6.11
C VAL A 212 2.49 -0.58 6.13
N LEU A 213 2.64 -1.40 5.08
CA LEU A 213 3.83 -2.20 4.85
C LEU A 213 4.82 -1.35 4.05
N VAL A 214 5.95 -1.01 4.66
CA VAL A 214 6.94 -0.09 4.10
C VAL A 214 8.13 -0.88 3.59
N ASP A 215 8.26 -0.96 2.27
CA ASP A 215 9.41 -1.61 1.63
C ASP A 215 10.43 -0.56 1.21
N ILE A 216 11.62 -0.60 1.82
CA ILE A 216 12.69 0.36 1.59
C ILE A 216 13.84 -0.21 0.74
N GLY A 217 13.68 -1.40 0.16
CA GLY A 217 14.72 -2.08 -0.61
C GLY A 217 15.83 -2.69 0.25
N GLY A 218 16.80 -3.34 -0.40
CA GLY A 218 17.74 -4.27 0.26
C GLY A 218 19.00 -3.68 0.90
N MET A 219 19.14 -2.35 0.97
CA MET A 219 20.36 -1.71 1.47
C MET A 219 20.06 -0.85 2.69
N VAL A 220 20.86 -1.02 3.75
CA VAL A 220 20.92 -0.13 4.91
C VAL A 220 21.66 1.15 4.52
N GLN A 221 20.98 2.29 4.64
CA GLN A 221 21.50 3.60 4.22
C GLN A 221 20.98 4.69 5.16
N GLU A 222 21.85 5.63 5.53
CA GLU A 222 21.52 6.72 6.46
C GLU A 222 20.42 7.64 5.92
N GLU A 223 20.37 7.84 4.60
CA GLU A 223 19.38 8.69 3.94
C GLU A 223 17.94 8.17 4.10
N LYS A 224 17.77 6.90 4.52
CA LYS A 224 16.46 6.29 4.78
C LYS A 224 15.93 6.55 6.19
N LYS A 225 16.73 7.17 7.08
CA LYS A 225 16.30 7.50 8.46
C LYS A 225 14.94 8.21 8.56
N PRO A 226 14.61 9.18 7.68
CA PRO A 226 13.28 9.82 7.71
C PRO A 226 12.12 8.83 7.53
N ILE A 227 12.32 7.72 6.81
CA ILE A 227 11.31 6.66 6.66
C ILE A 227 11.16 5.87 7.96
N LEU A 228 12.27 5.53 8.62
CA LEU A 228 12.27 4.78 9.88
C LEU A 228 11.48 5.54 10.93
N GLU A 229 11.65 6.86 11.02
CA GLU A 229 10.92 7.73 11.94
C GLU A 229 9.39 7.70 11.74
N GLN A 230 8.91 7.27 10.57
CA GLN A 230 7.48 7.12 10.29
C GLN A 230 6.99 5.68 10.50
N CYS A 231 7.89 4.74 10.79
CA CYS A 231 7.56 3.36 11.10
C CYS A 231 7.37 3.18 12.62
N SER A 232 6.65 2.14 12.99
CA SER A 232 6.38 1.77 14.40
C SER A 232 6.95 0.40 14.76
N HIS A 233 7.00 -0.48 13.77
CA HIS A 233 7.46 -1.85 13.88
C HIS A 233 8.36 -2.18 12.71
N TYR A 234 9.10 -3.28 12.83
CA TYR A 234 9.85 -3.83 11.69
C TYR A 234 9.78 -5.35 11.64
N VAL A 235 9.91 -5.85 10.42
CA VAL A 235 10.12 -7.26 10.08
C VAL A 235 11.42 -7.37 9.34
N ILE A 236 12.26 -8.33 9.70
CA ILE A 236 13.45 -8.70 8.93
C ILE A 236 13.16 -10.00 8.22
N ILE A 237 13.39 -10.04 6.90
CA ILE A 237 13.42 -11.28 6.13
C ILE A 237 14.80 -11.42 5.48
N SER A 238 15.52 -12.48 5.80
CA SER A 238 16.88 -12.69 5.33
C SER A 238 17.14 -14.15 4.99
N ARG A 239 17.81 -14.40 3.86
CA ARG A 239 18.43 -15.70 3.56
C ARG A 239 19.83 -15.87 4.17
N CYS A 240 20.38 -14.80 4.74
CA CYS A 240 21.71 -14.76 5.35
C CYS A 240 21.58 -14.35 6.82
N GLN A 241 21.82 -15.29 7.74
CA GLN A 241 21.68 -15.04 9.18
C GLN A 241 22.63 -13.94 9.68
N GLU A 242 23.83 -13.85 9.11
CA GLU A 242 24.85 -12.87 9.48
C GLU A 242 24.42 -11.42 9.20
N GLU A 243 23.58 -11.20 8.18
CA GLU A 243 23.07 -9.87 7.84
C GLU A 243 21.94 -9.40 8.77
N VAL A 244 21.32 -10.28 9.56
CA VAL A 244 20.17 -9.96 10.42
C VAL A 244 20.55 -8.91 11.48
N GLY A 245 21.72 -9.06 12.12
CA GLY A 245 22.18 -8.12 13.15
C GLY A 245 22.29 -6.68 12.65
N LYS A 246 22.83 -6.50 11.44
CA LYS A 246 22.94 -5.18 10.79
C LYS A 246 21.58 -4.52 10.57
N TRP A 247 20.54 -5.30 10.26
CA TRP A 247 19.18 -4.79 10.10
C TRP A 247 18.51 -4.45 11.44
N HIS A 248 18.77 -5.22 12.50
CA HIS A 248 18.35 -4.83 13.86
C HIS A 248 18.96 -3.49 14.27
N ASP A 249 20.26 -3.32 14.07
CA ASP A 249 20.94 -2.05 14.38
C ASP A 249 20.37 -0.87 13.61
N PHE A 250 20.07 -1.08 12.33
CA PHE A 250 19.45 -0.06 11.51
C PHE A 250 18.05 0.31 11.97
N CYS A 251 17.24 -0.67 12.41
CA CYS A 251 15.86 -0.47 12.87
C CYS A 251 15.76 -0.07 14.35
N ARG A 252 16.88 0.29 15.00
CA ARG A 252 16.91 0.67 16.41
C ARG A 252 15.91 1.81 16.69
N GLY A 253 15.10 1.64 17.72
CA GLY A 253 14.02 2.56 18.08
C GLY A 253 12.63 2.16 17.56
N LEU A 254 12.55 1.15 16.69
CA LEU A 254 11.31 0.51 16.29
C LEU A 254 11.05 -0.77 17.10
N ASN A 255 9.80 -1.20 17.17
CA ASN A 255 9.44 -2.45 17.83
C ASN A 255 9.70 -3.66 16.90
N PRO A 256 10.52 -4.65 17.30
CA PRO A 256 10.69 -5.86 16.51
C PRO A 256 9.39 -6.67 16.48
N ALA A 257 8.88 -6.96 15.29
CA ALA A 257 7.69 -7.79 15.15
C ALA A 257 8.06 -9.23 14.80
N ILE A 258 8.84 -9.42 13.72
CA ILE A 258 9.13 -10.74 13.14
C ILE A 258 10.54 -10.78 12.55
N VAL A 259 11.26 -11.88 12.74
CA VAL A 259 12.47 -12.23 11.98
C VAL A 259 12.22 -13.53 11.22
N ILE A 260 12.44 -13.50 9.91
CA ILE A 260 12.21 -14.62 9.00
C ILE A 260 13.55 -15.02 8.38
N HIS A 261 14.03 -16.21 8.75
CA HIS A 261 15.10 -16.91 8.05
C HIS A 261 14.50 -17.57 6.80
N SER A 262 14.67 -16.88 5.68
CA SER A 262 14.07 -17.17 4.39
C SER A 262 14.71 -18.39 3.73
N VAL A 263 13.89 -19.37 3.36
CA VAL A 263 14.32 -20.57 2.61
C VAL A 263 13.49 -20.79 1.35
N LEU A 264 14.03 -21.55 0.39
CA LEU A 264 13.34 -21.92 -0.85
C LEU A 264 12.55 -23.23 -0.72
N GLU A 265 12.79 -24.03 0.31
CA GLU A 265 11.96 -25.21 0.59
C GLU A 265 10.69 -24.84 1.36
N GLU A 266 9.68 -25.69 1.26
CA GLU A 266 8.47 -25.57 2.07
C GLU A 266 8.78 -25.95 3.52
N LYS A 267 8.85 -24.92 4.38
CA LYS A 267 9.30 -25.06 5.77
C LYS A 267 8.63 -24.03 6.64
N LEU A 268 8.29 -24.41 7.87
CA LEU A 268 7.89 -23.51 8.93
C LEU A 268 8.39 -24.07 10.25
N VAL A 269 9.37 -23.39 10.85
CA VAL A 269 9.91 -23.73 12.17
C VAL A 269 9.98 -22.46 12.98
N ARG A 270 9.30 -22.43 14.14
CA ARG A 270 9.44 -21.35 15.11
C ARG A 270 10.71 -21.56 15.92
N LEU A 271 11.49 -20.49 16.09
CA LEU A 271 12.67 -20.46 16.95
C LEU A 271 12.29 -19.88 18.31
N GLU A 272 13.06 -20.23 19.34
CA GLU A 272 12.87 -19.71 20.69
C GLU A 272 13.34 -18.26 20.75
N ASN A 273 12.39 -17.35 20.86
CA ASN A 273 12.63 -15.92 21.03
C ASN A 273 11.41 -15.31 21.74
N GLU A 274 11.66 -14.56 22.82
CA GLU A 274 10.61 -13.95 23.64
C GLU A 274 10.24 -12.53 23.17
N ASP A 275 11.18 -11.83 22.54
CA ASP A 275 11.02 -10.42 22.15
C ASP A 275 10.17 -10.27 20.87
N TYR A 276 10.35 -11.18 19.92
CA TYR A 276 9.67 -11.16 18.63
C TYR A 276 9.42 -12.56 18.07
N LEU A 277 8.57 -12.65 17.03
CA LEU A 277 8.36 -13.93 16.37
C LEU A 277 9.56 -14.23 15.47
N GLU A 278 10.33 -15.25 15.82
CA GLU A 278 11.44 -15.71 14.99
C GLU A 278 11.10 -17.06 14.32
N VAL A 279 11.25 -17.14 13.01
CA VAL A 279 10.90 -18.33 12.23
C VAL A 279 11.90 -18.63 11.11
N VAL A 280 12.11 -19.91 10.83
CA VAL A 280 12.61 -20.38 9.52
C VAL A 280 11.39 -20.69 8.67
N ALA A 281 11.18 -19.94 7.60
CA ALA A 281 9.98 -20.09 6.78
C ALA A 281 10.29 -20.02 5.29
N GLY A 282 9.49 -20.72 4.49
CA GLY A 282 9.54 -20.78 3.04
C GLY A 282 8.46 -21.71 2.49
N ARG A 283 8.28 -21.83 1.17
CA ARG A 283 9.11 -21.25 0.11
C ARG A 283 8.72 -19.79 -0.19
N TRP A 284 9.70 -18.93 -0.48
CA TRP A 284 9.47 -17.54 -0.92
C TRP A 284 9.78 -17.38 -2.40
N ILE A 285 8.80 -17.68 -3.26
CA ILE A 285 8.97 -17.67 -4.72
C ILE A 285 7.99 -16.69 -5.34
N THR A 286 8.53 -15.73 -6.10
CA THR A 286 7.74 -14.74 -6.85
C THR A 286 6.71 -15.43 -7.73
N GLY A 287 5.45 -15.03 -7.57
CA GLY A 287 4.31 -15.57 -8.31
C GLY A 287 3.79 -16.93 -7.88
N GLU A 288 4.47 -17.64 -6.97
CA GLU A 288 3.94 -18.86 -6.35
C GLU A 288 3.46 -18.61 -4.93
N THR A 289 4.23 -17.86 -4.14
CA THR A 289 3.92 -17.61 -2.74
C THR A 289 2.89 -16.48 -2.62
N VAL A 290 1.63 -16.86 -2.36
CA VAL A 290 0.49 -15.94 -2.27
C VAL A 290 -0.02 -15.74 -0.85
N ARG A 291 0.46 -16.53 0.11
CA ARG A 291 0.08 -16.48 1.53
C ARG A 291 1.30 -16.60 2.43
N VAL A 292 1.20 -16.02 3.63
CA VAL A 292 2.15 -16.24 4.72
C VAL A 292 1.53 -17.20 5.74
N PRO A 293 2.33 -17.94 6.52
CA PRO A 293 1.84 -18.75 7.63
C PRO A 293 0.96 -17.97 8.62
N ASP A 294 -0.06 -18.61 9.18
CA ASP A 294 -1.03 -17.97 10.09
C ASP A 294 -0.36 -17.33 11.32
N ILE A 295 0.70 -17.95 11.87
CA ILE A 295 1.46 -17.41 12.99
C ILE A 295 2.04 -16.00 12.70
N ILE A 296 2.40 -15.74 11.44
CA ILE A 296 2.89 -14.42 10.99
C ILE A 296 1.73 -13.43 10.94
N VAL A 297 0.58 -13.84 10.38
CA VAL A 297 -0.64 -13.00 10.32
C VAL A 297 -1.09 -12.61 11.72
N GLU A 298 -1.16 -13.57 12.63
CA GLU A 298 -1.59 -13.37 14.01
C GLU A 298 -0.68 -12.42 14.78
N LYS A 299 0.64 -12.55 14.60
CA LYS A 299 1.61 -11.62 15.20
C LYS A 299 1.43 -10.19 14.68
N VAL A 300 1.23 -10.00 13.38
CA VAL A 300 0.98 -8.67 12.80
C VAL A 300 -0.32 -8.08 13.33
N LEU A 301 -1.39 -8.87 13.43
CA LEU A 301 -2.67 -8.43 13.98
C LEU A 301 -2.60 -8.13 15.48
N SER A 302 -1.80 -8.85 16.27
CA SER A 302 -1.56 -8.50 17.67
C SER A 302 -0.85 -7.15 17.81
N CYS A 303 0.18 -6.90 16.99
CA CYS A 303 0.87 -5.61 16.98
C CYS A 303 -0.08 -4.46 16.57
N CYS A 304 -0.93 -4.68 15.56
CA CYS A 304 -1.89 -3.69 15.10
C CYS A 304 -2.90 -3.29 16.21
N ARG A 305 -3.38 -4.27 16.99
CA ARG A 305 -4.30 -4.02 18.09
C ARG A 305 -3.66 -3.17 19.20
N GLY A 306 -2.43 -3.48 19.58
CA GLY A 306 -1.70 -2.71 20.59
C GLY A 306 -1.36 -1.26 20.20
N VAL A 307 -1.49 -0.88 18.92
CA VAL A 307 -1.33 0.52 18.45
C VAL A 307 -2.66 1.29 18.49
N ARG A 308 -3.80 0.59 18.53
CA ARG A 308 -5.14 1.21 18.53
C ARG A 308 -5.72 1.42 19.93
N GLU A 309 -5.15 0.76 20.94
CA GLU A 309 -5.42 0.97 22.37
C GLU A 309 -4.62 2.17 22.89
#